data_AF-Q4ZX64-F1
#
_entry.id   AF-Q4ZX64-F1
#
_cell.length_a   1.000
_cell.length_b   1.000
_cell.length_c   1.000
_cell.angle_alpha   90.00
_cell.angle_beta   90.00
_cell.angle_gamma   90.00
#
_symmetry.space_group_name_H-M   'P 1'
#
loop_
_entity.id
_entity.type
_entity.pdbx_description
1 polymer ?
#
loop_
_entity_poly.entity_id
_entity_poly.type
_entity_poly.pdbx_seq_one_letter_code
_entity_poly.pdbx_strand_id
1 'polypeptide(L)'
;MPGIEFYFSTALNIDNIDGIHLLQDHIGTYYSKAWDDFGYIVTFQVYHVEHGRRESLGRTKLLVNGYDDSSIYFLTSHDKVGESVRITKLLDHKKVVSLSSDIDYYRRIHALIPQRAEDYLRQICDGSYNLHAYGDFSNWEGFELSLFRDRLAKAILKKGYQIALGSYEAQEQFSFKLEGLPDNFDAVEFNFDNARQLGRTNINLLIGRNGVGKSHVLRHLIDLVTGVEKHAESWPFFHKVIVAAYSPFESFKTEVELSNALPNQAMAQTDDSHESDLTAKDEQERRRRLVNEYVYIGFRDPEGKFSLTWPKESSARALHRIVQYDADNEWTGGSRFELLFDTLSHSIDFDAVQVFNSDDSSIVLSRTTEAVRLSLAMRKDFNYAAGIEFLKGGRTVPLSSGQTIYSYLLPNLVAEVDEESLLILDEPELYLHPSMEVGLLDMLKQLLAATKSNAIIATHSTILAREVERSAISVLRKVEDRTDVSRPNFETFGQTVEVIMGLAFDDYQTRKPYEDSIDEAVADCASPEEALEKLGPKVGDEALAYLSGKLIAGENDVEPDIERRPK
;
A
#
# COMPACT_ATOMS: atom_id res chain seq x y z
N MET A 1 35.83 21.23 -4.36
CA MET A 1 34.89 22.21 -3.76
C MET A 1 35.14 22.25 -2.25
N PRO A 2 34.88 23.34 -1.54
CA PRO A 2 34.88 23.29 -0.07
C PRO A 2 33.91 22.19 0.40
N GLY A 3 34.27 21.51 1.50
CA GLY A 3 33.47 20.43 2.10
C GLY A 3 32.08 20.91 2.54
N ILE A 4 31.20 19.97 2.87
CA ILE A 4 29.91 20.30 3.49
C ILE A 4 30.20 20.48 4.98
N GLU A 5 29.80 21.60 5.55
CA GLU A 5 29.90 21.81 6.99
C GLU A 5 28.69 21.18 7.69
N PHE A 6 28.95 20.39 8.73
CA PHE A 6 27.92 19.76 9.56
C PHE A 6 27.93 20.36 10.95
N TYR A 7 26.74 20.60 11.47
CA TYR A 7 26.50 21.19 12.77
C TYR A 7 25.56 20.31 13.58
N PHE A 8 25.86 20.14 14.87
CA PHE A 8 24.87 19.70 15.85
C PHE A 8 24.25 20.93 16.50
N SER A 9 22.93 21.06 16.40
CA SER A 9 22.19 22.24 16.86
C SER A 9 21.22 21.85 17.96
N THR A 10 21.24 22.62 19.06
CA THR A 10 20.35 22.37 20.21
C THR A 10 19.05 23.20 20.16
N ALA A 11 18.90 24.03 19.12
CA ALA A 11 17.74 24.90 18.90
C ALA A 11 17.48 25.09 17.40
N LEU A 12 16.27 25.53 17.04
CA LEU A 12 15.84 25.79 15.66
C LEU A 12 16.39 27.09 15.05
N ASN A 13 17.15 27.89 15.81
CA ASN A 13 17.74 29.14 15.32
C ASN A 13 19.00 28.86 14.48
N ILE A 14 18.80 28.23 13.32
CA ILE A 14 19.86 27.75 12.42
C ILE A 14 19.94 28.51 11.11
N ASP A 15 18.93 29.32 10.79
CA ASP A 15 18.76 29.92 9.46
C ASP A 15 19.93 30.87 9.06
N ASN A 16 20.75 31.32 10.01
CA ASN A 16 21.90 32.19 9.75
C ASN A 16 23.23 31.44 9.56
N ILE A 17 23.23 30.11 9.60
CA ILE A 17 24.42 29.27 9.52
C ILE A 17 24.26 28.36 8.31
N ASP A 18 25.03 28.60 7.24
CA ASP A 18 24.98 27.75 6.06
C ASP A 18 25.63 26.39 6.34
N GLY A 19 24.96 25.31 5.92
CA GLY A 19 25.43 23.94 6.07
C GLY A 19 24.31 22.95 6.39
N ILE A 20 24.70 21.79 6.91
CA ILE A 20 23.78 20.74 7.35
C ILE A 20 23.66 20.78 8.87
N HIS A 21 22.43 20.85 9.35
CA HIS A 21 22.10 20.90 10.78
C HIS A 21 21.43 19.62 11.23
N LEU A 22 22.04 18.95 12.20
CA LEU A 22 21.49 17.81 12.93
C LEU A 22 20.92 18.30 14.25
N LEU A 23 19.62 18.10 14.46
CA LEU A 23 18.93 18.40 15.71
C LEU A 23 18.37 17.11 16.29
N GLN A 24 18.39 16.93 17.61
CA GLN A 24 17.67 15.80 18.20
C GLN A 24 16.19 15.86 17.79
N ASP A 25 15.59 14.69 17.60
CA ASP A 25 14.26 14.52 17.00
C ASP A 25 13.10 15.25 17.71
N HIS A 26 13.26 15.53 19.00
CA HIS A 26 12.29 16.26 19.80
C HIS A 26 12.39 17.80 19.67
N ILE A 27 13.53 18.33 19.21
CA ILE A 27 13.77 19.78 19.13
C ILE A 27 12.82 20.39 18.10
N GLY A 28 12.07 21.42 18.50
CA GLY A 28 11.07 22.04 17.64
C GLY A 28 9.75 21.27 17.54
N THR A 29 9.58 20.21 18.33
CA THR A 29 8.34 19.41 18.39
C THR A 29 7.63 19.59 19.74
N TYR A 30 6.52 18.89 19.94
CA TYR A 30 5.79 18.87 21.22
C TYR A 30 6.36 17.88 22.24
N TYR A 31 7.33 17.06 21.85
CA TYR A 31 7.97 16.09 22.73
C TYR A 31 9.06 16.76 23.58
N SER A 32 9.10 16.43 24.87
CA SER A 32 10.05 17.02 25.82
C SER A 32 11.38 16.27 25.91
N LYS A 33 11.46 15.07 25.34
CA LYS A 33 12.66 14.21 25.37
C LYS A 33 12.92 13.62 24.01
N ALA A 34 14.20 13.40 23.72
CA ALA A 34 14.64 12.68 22.53
C ALA A 34 14.10 11.25 22.53
N TRP A 35 13.91 10.71 21.34
CA TRP A 35 13.49 9.33 21.18
C TRP A 35 14.60 8.37 21.59
N ASP A 36 14.25 7.50 22.53
CA ASP A 36 15.07 6.42 23.04
C ASP A 36 14.68 5.09 22.35
N ASP A 37 15.56 4.63 21.47
CA ASP A 37 15.50 3.34 20.78
C ASP A 37 16.26 2.27 21.59
N PHE A 38 15.60 1.69 22.60
CA PHE A 38 16.14 0.59 23.42
C PHE A 38 17.46 0.92 24.13
N GLY A 39 17.51 2.08 24.78
CA GLY A 39 18.69 2.62 25.44
C GLY A 39 19.49 3.55 24.54
N TYR A 40 19.18 3.67 23.24
CA TYR A 40 19.95 4.47 22.29
C TYR A 40 19.23 5.75 21.84
N ILE A 41 19.85 6.90 22.04
CA ILE A 41 19.37 8.21 21.59
C ILE A 41 20.19 8.63 20.36
N VAL A 42 19.71 8.20 19.19
CA VAL A 42 20.46 8.33 17.93
C VAL A 42 19.66 8.97 16.79
N THR A 43 18.42 9.39 17.01
CA THR A 43 17.56 9.94 15.94
C THR A 43 17.71 11.46 15.84
N PHE A 44 17.95 11.95 14.62
CA PHE A 44 18.14 13.37 14.34
C PHE A 44 17.25 13.85 13.19
N GLN A 45 16.71 15.06 13.33
CA GLN A 45 16.17 15.85 12.23
C GLN A 45 17.33 16.49 11.47
N VAL A 46 17.21 16.51 10.14
CA VAL A 46 18.24 17.04 9.24
C VAL A 46 17.68 18.20 8.44
N TYR A 47 18.34 19.35 8.54
CA TYR A 47 18.03 20.53 7.74
C TYR A 47 19.23 20.94 6.90
N HIS A 48 18.97 21.32 5.65
CA HIS A 48 19.90 22.02 4.79
C HIS A 48 19.59 23.51 4.86
N VAL A 49 20.60 24.32 5.21
CA VAL A 49 20.49 25.78 5.21
C VAL A 49 21.45 26.34 4.19
N GLU A 50 20.93 27.12 3.25
CA GLU A 50 21.71 27.80 2.22
C GLU A 50 21.16 29.21 1.99
N HIS A 51 22.00 30.23 2.15
CA HIS A 51 21.63 31.64 1.95
C HIS A 51 20.39 32.08 2.75
N GLY A 52 20.24 31.57 3.98
CA GLY A 52 19.09 31.88 4.83
C GLY A 52 17.82 31.06 4.55
N ARG A 53 17.83 30.20 3.53
CA ARG A 53 16.72 29.30 3.21
C ARG A 53 16.95 27.95 3.89
N ARG A 54 16.00 27.55 4.74
CA ARG A 54 16.00 26.25 5.42
C ARG A 54 15.08 25.26 4.72
N GLU A 55 15.60 24.09 4.39
CA GLU A 55 14.86 22.98 3.81
C GLU A 55 15.07 21.71 4.65
N SER A 56 14.00 20.96 4.87
CA SER A 56 14.05 19.69 5.62
C SER A 56 14.51 18.57 4.70
N LEU A 57 15.57 17.85 5.07
CA LEU A 57 15.91 16.58 4.43
C LEU A 57 15.16 15.41 5.06
N GLY A 58 14.55 15.59 6.24
CA GLY A 58 13.83 14.55 6.97
C GLY A 58 14.59 14.11 8.23
N ARG A 59 14.50 12.82 8.57
CA ARG A 59 15.14 12.26 9.76
C ARG A 59 16.17 11.20 9.37
N THR A 60 17.23 11.09 10.14
CA THR A 60 18.22 10.02 10.02
C THR A 60 18.70 9.59 11.40
N LYS A 61 19.14 8.34 11.52
CA LYS A 61 19.79 7.86 12.74
C LYS A 61 21.29 7.97 12.58
N LEU A 62 22.00 8.44 13.60
CA LEU A 62 23.46 8.44 13.67
C LEU A 62 23.91 7.66 14.88
N LEU A 63 24.47 6.47 14.69
CA LEU A 63 25.07 5.67 15.75
C LEU A 63 26.55 6.00 15.86
N VAL A 64 27.01 6.26 17.08
CA VAL A 64 28.43 6.46 17.38
C VAL A 64 28.92 5.28 18.21
N ASN A 65 29.95 4.59 17.71
CA ASN A 65 30.53 3.44 18.40
C ASN A 65 31.03 3.83 19.81
N GLY A 66 30.53 3.13 20.83
CA GLY A 66 30.83 3.37 22.24
C GLY A 66 29.98 4.46 22.91
N TYR A 67 28.90 4.92 22.27
CA TYR A 67 27.94 5.86 22.84
C TYR A 67 26.51 5.35 22.63
N ASP A 68 25.73 5.39 23.70
CA ASP A 68 24.28 5.16 23.70
C ASP A 68 23.53 6.44 23.27
N ASP A 69 24.02 7.62 23.65
CA ASP A 69 23.52 8.93 23.18
C ASP A 69 24.56 9.65 22.29
N SER A 70 24.27 9.70 20.99
CA SER A 70 25.13 10.33 19.99
C SER A 70 25.27 11.85 20.18
N SER A 71 24.31 12.50 20.83
CA SER A 71 24.40 13.93 21.13
C SER A 71 25.53 14.25 22.11
N ILE A 72 25.80 13.35 23.06
CA ILE A 72 26.91 13.49 24.02
C ILE A 72 28.23 13.51 23.28
N TYR A 73 28.40 12.62 22.29
CA TYR A 73 29.59 12.60 21.44
C TYR A 73 29.75 13.90 20.65
N PHE A 74 28.67 14.39 20.03
CA PHE A 74 28.73 15.63 19.24
C PHE A 74 29.04 16.88 20.08
N LEU A 75 28.56 16.93 21.32
CA LEU A 75 28.86 18.00 22.28
C LEU A 75 30.31 18.01 22.79
N THR A 76 31.12 16.99 22.46
CA THR A 76 32.57 17.02 22.74
C THR A 76 33.34 18.00 21.83
N SER A 77 32.73 18.46 20.72
CA SER A 77 33.33 19.50 19.89
C SER A 77 33.28 20.86 20.58
N HIS A 78 34.39 21.58 20.53
CA HIS A 78 34.54 22.90 21.15
C HIS A 78 34.36 24.05 20.14
N ASP A 79 34.05 23.72 18.88
CA ASP A 79 33.89 24.69 17.78
C ASP A 79 32.45 25.21 17.72
N LYS A 80 32.12 26.15 18.62
CA LYS A 80 30.79 26.75 18.72
C LYS A 80 30.54 27.81 17.65
N VAL A 81 29.38 27.72 16.99
CA VAL A 81 28.88 28.68 16.01
C VAL A 81 27.42 28.98 16.35
N GLY A 82 27.16 30.13 16.98
CA GLY A 82 25.84 30.47 17.50
C GLY A 82 25.34 29.46 18.56
N GLU A 83 24.12 28.96 18.40
CA GLU A 83 23.53 27.88 19.21
C GLU A 83 23.83 26.48 18.65
N SER A 84 24.85 26.37 17.81
CA SER A 84 25.28 25.13 17.16
C SER A 84 26.75 24.84 17.45
N VAL A 85 27.14 23.59 17.26
CA VAL A 85 28.53 23.14 17.37
C VAL A 85 28.92 22.49 16.05
N ARG A 86 30.04 22.88 15.46
CA ARG A 86 30.55 22.24 14.24
C ARG A 86 31.04 20.83 14.56
N ILE A 87 30.51 19.85 13.85
CA ILE A 87 30.79 18.42 14.03
C ILE A 87 31.42 17.76 12.79
N THR A 88 31.70 18.51 11.74
CA THR A 88 32.30 18.01 10.48
C THR A 88 33.50 17.08 10.70
N LYS A 89 34.34 17.35 11.70
CA LYS A 89 35.53 16.54 12.04
C LYS A 89 35.24 15.32 12.91
N LEU A 90 34.08 15.26 13.54
CA LEU A 90 33.63 14.13 14.37
C LEU A 90 32.93 13.05 13.55
N LEU A 91 32.47 13.37 12.34
CA LEU A 91 31.87 12.41 11.42
C LEU A 91 32.96 11.60 10.71
N ASP A 92 33.42 10.55 11.38
CA ASP A 92 34.38 9.57 10.87
C ASP A 92 33.69 8.21 10.71
N HIS A 93 33.68 7.65 9.51
CA HIS A 93 33.07 6.34 9.19
C HIS A 93 33.60 5.17 10.04
N LYS A 94 34.74 5.33 10.73
CA LYS A 94 35.26 4.34 11.70
C LYS A 94 34.60 4.41 13.07
N LYS A 95 33.87 5.48 13.35
CA LYS A 95 33.19 5.74 14.62
C LYS A 95 31.71 6.03 14.46
N VAL A 96 31.28 6.54 13.31
CA VAL A 96 29.91 6.98 13.06
C VAL A 96 29.37 6.23 11.87
N VAL A 97 28.14 5.76 11.99
CA VAL A 97 27.34 5.29 10.86
C VAL A 97 25.99 5.96 10.91
N SER A 98 25.55 6.53 9.79
CA SER A 98 24.19 7.05 9.66
C SER A 98 23.35 6.14 8.78
N LEU A 99 22.06 6.06 9.06
CA LEU A 99 21.10 5.44 8.17
C LEU A 99 19.72 6.03 8.45
N SER A 100 19.00 6.42 7.40
CA SER A 100 17.60 6.81 7.56
C SER A 100 16.70 5.59 7.51
N SER A 101 15.61 5.61 8.27
CA SER A 101 14.49 4.66 8.13
C SER A 101 13.50 5.09 7.04
N ASP A 102 13.67 6.27 6.44
CA ASP A 102 12.76 6.86 5.47
C ASP A 102 13.45 6.99 4.10
N ILE A 103 12.84 6.45 3.06
CA ILE A 103 13.36 6.52 1.70
C ILE A 103 13.28 7.94 1.12
N ASP A 104 12.30 8.74 1.54
CA ASP A 104 12.13 10.13 1.08
C ASP A 104 13.31 11.00 1.49
N TYR A 105 14.03 10.63 2.54
CA TYR A 105 15.30 11.27 2.91
C TYR A 105 16.29 11.28 1.74
N TYR A 106 16.48 10.12 1.10
CA TYR A 106 17.40 9.99 -0.03
C TYR A 106 16.87 10.70 -1.28
N ARG A 107 15.55 10.70 -1.51
CA ARG A 107 14.94 11.48 -2.61
C ARG A 107 15.12 12.97 -2.44
N ARG A 108 14.94 13.50 -1.22
CA ARG A 108 15.16 14.92 -0.91
C ARG A 108 16.61 15.32 -1.11
N ILE A 109 17.57 14.44 -0.79
CA ILE A 109 19.00 14.68 -1.10
C ILE A 109 19.19 14.84 -2.63
N HIS A 110 18.61 13.95 -3.43
CA HIS A 110 18.66 14.06 -4.89
C HIS A 110 18.01 15.36 -5.39
N ALA A 111 16.84 15.71 -4.85
CA ALA A 111 16.07 16.88 -5.29
C ALA A 111 16.74 18.21 -4.90
N LEU A 112 17.27 18.31 -3.67
CA LEU A 112 17.74 19.57 -3.10
C LEU A 112 19.25 19.80 -3.29
N ILE A 113 20.06 18.75 -3.23
CA ILE A 113 21.53 18.84 -3.35
C ILE A 113 22.15 17.82 -4.33
N PRO A 114 21.61 17.67 -5.57
CA PRO A 114 22.00 16.59 -6.49
C PRO A 114 23.50 16.53 -6.77
N GLN A 115 24.14 17.69 -6.96
CA GLN A 115 25.57 17.78 -7.29
C GLN A 115 26.49 17.44 -6.11
N ARG A 116 25.96 17.50 -4.87
CA ARG A 116 26.70 17.24 -3.63
C ARG A 116 26.19 15.99 -2.89
N ALA A 117 25.26 15.24 -3.47
CA ALA A 117 24.63 14.08 -2.85
C ALA A 117 25.65 13.01 -2.41
N GLU A 118 26.61 12.67 -3.28
CA GLU A 118 27.69 11.73 -2.94
C GLU A 118 28.56 12.26 -1.79
N ASP A 119 28.99 13.52 -1.90
CA ASP A 119 29.81 14.19 -0.87
C ASP A 119 29.08 14.26 0.48
N TYR A 120 27.77 14.47 0.45
CA TYR A 120 26.90 14.48 1.62
C TYR A 120 26.86 13.12 2.30
N LEU A 121 26.50 12.06 1.56
CA LEU A 121 26.40 10.71 2.10
C LEU A 121 27.75 10.21 2.64
N ARG A 122 28.85 10.53 1.95
CA ARG A 122 30.20 10.24 2.44
C ARG A 122 30.49 10.94 3.76
N GLN A 123 30.22 12.24 3.87
CA GLN A 123 30.58 13.05 5.05
C GLN A 123 29.68 12.79 6.25
N ILE A 124 28.40 12.49 6.07
CA ILE A 124 27.51 12.07 7.17
C ILE A 124 27.75 10.62 7.63
N CYS A 125 28.64 9.90 6.94
CA CYS A 125 28.96 8.49 7.18
C CYS A 125 27.77 7.56 6.93
N ASP A 126 27.02 7.78 5.85
CA ASP A 126 25.84 6.99 5.54
C ASP A 126 26.21 5.53 5.22
N GLY A 127 25.49 4.60 5.84
CA GLY A 127 25.72 3.16 5.70
C GLY A 127 25.50 2.68 4.27
N SER A 128 24.60 3.30 3.51
CA SER A 128 24.37 2.91 2.12
C SER A 128 25.52 3.32 1.19
N TYR A 129 26.22 4.42 1.52
CA TYR A 129 27.48 4.79 0.87
C TYR A 129 28.63 3.88 1.33
N ASN A 130 28.72 3.63 2.65
CA ASN A 130 29.77 2.83 3.26
C ASN A 130 29.47 1.33 3.31
N LEU A 131 28.65 0.80 2.40
CA LEU A 131 28.21 -0.61 2.43
C LEU A 131 29.38 -1.61 2.48
N HIS A 132 30.53 -1.26 1.91
CA HIS A 132 31.76 -2.06 1.97
C HIS A 132 32.29 -2.30 3.40
N ALA A 133 32.00 -1.39 4.33
CA ALA A 133 32.35 -1.46 5.74
C ALA A 133 31.23 -2.08 6.61
N TYR A 134 30.18 -2.66 6.00
CA TYR A 134 29.07 -3.27 6.73
C TYR A 134 29.55 -4.30 7.75
N GLY A 135 30.55 -5.12 7.40
CA GLY A 135 31.12 -6.10 8.34
C GLY A 135 31.75 -5.48 9.59
N ASP A 136 32.07 -4.19 9.60
CA ASP A 136 32.63 -3.50 10.76
C ASP A 136 31.51 -2.87 11.60
N PHE A 137 30.69 -2.00 11.00
CA PHE A 137 29.68 -1.26 11.76
C PHE A 137 28.45 -2.08 12.15
N SER A 138 28.18 -3.21 11.48
CA SER A 138 27.12 -4.14 11.89
C SER A 138 27.39 -4.82 13.23
N ASN A 139 28.65 -4.86 13.65
CA ASN A 139 29.07 -5.42 14.94
C ASN A 139 29.04 -4.39 16.08
N TRP A 140 28.72 -3.12 15.82
CA TRP A 140 28.67 -2.11 16.88
C TRP A 140 27.45 -2.31 17.77
N GLU A 141 27.64 -2.10 19.06
CA GLU A 141 26.53 -2.09 20.02
C GLU A 141 25.51 -1.02 19.59
N GLY A 142 24.23 -1.40 19.59
CA GLY A 142 23.14 -0.53 19.13
C GLY A 142 22.82 -0.60 17.64
N PHE A 143 23.64 -1.26 16.80
CA PHE A 143 23.37 -1.33 15.36
C PHE A 143 22.06 -2.06 15.05
N GLU A 144 21.94 -3.33 15.45
CA GLU A 144 20.70 -4.12 15.26
C GLU A 144 19.54 -3.59 16.11
N LEU A 145 19.83 -3.11 17.33
CA LEU A 145 18.80 -2.64 18.27
C LEU A 145 18.15 -1.31 17.84
N SER A 146 18.92 -0.42 17.21
CA SER A 146 18.49 0.95 16.90
C SER A 146 18.46 1.27 15.42
N LEU A 147 19.52 0.98 14.64
CA LEU A 147 19.61 1.36 13.22
C LEU A 147 18.96 0.35 12.28
N PHE A 148 19.05 -0.94 12.58
CA PHE A 148 18.64 -2.04 11.69
C PHE A 148 17.33 -2.73 12.08
N ARG A 149 16.59 -2.10 12.99
CA ARG A 149 15.33 -2.60 13.54
C ARG A 149 14.20 -2.67 12.50
N ASP A 150 14.15 -1.69 11.60
CA ASP A 150 13.10 -1.56 10.59
C ASP A 150 13.51 -2.38 9.35
N ARG A 151 12.59 -3.11 8.72
CA ARG A 151 12.95 -3.98 7.59
C ARG A 151 13.38 -3.18 6.37
N LEU A 152 12.87 -1.96 6.24
CA LEU A 152 13.37 -0.95 5.32
C LEU A 152 14.87 -0.71 5.49
N ALA A 153 15.45 -0.79 6.69
CA ALA A 153 16.86 -0.49 6.92
C ALA A 153 17.78 -1.33 6.04
N LYS A 154 17.47 -2.61 5.81
CA LYS A 154 18.26 -3.47 4.92
C LYS A 154 18.12 -3.09 3.45
N ALA A 155 16.93 -2.69 3.01
CA ALA A 155 16.69 -2.24 1.65
C ALA A 155 17.30 -0.86 1.39
N ILE A 156 17.11 0.07 2.32
CA ILE A 156 17.70 1.40 2.33
C ILE A 156 19.22 1.30 2.37
N LEU A 157 19.80 0.43 3.19
CA LEU A 157 21.25 0.21 3.20
C LEU A 157 21.77 -0.22 1.82
N LYS A 158 20.99 -1.01 1.06
CA LYS A 158 21.40 -1.44 -0.29
C LYS A 158 21.14 -0.39 -1.37
N LYS A 159 20.06 0.39 -1.25
CA LYS A 159 19.51 1.24 -2.34
C LYS A 159 19.67 2.75 -2.10
N GLY A 160 19.79 3.19 -0.85
CA GLY A 160 19.77 4.61 -0.44
C GLY A 160 20.77 5.47 -1.21
N TYR A 161 22.00 5.00 -1.35
CA TYR A 161 23.04 5.64 -2.16
C TYR A 161 22.61 5.84 -3.61
N GLN A 162 22.07 4.80 -4.24
CA GLN A 162 21.62 4.88 -5.64
C GLN A 162 20.44 5.85 -5.81
N ILE A 163 19.52 5.86 -4.83
CA ILE A 163 18.35 6.75 -4.80
C ILE A 163 18.79 8.21 -4.68
N ALA A 164 19.70 8.52 -3.75
CA ALA A 164 20.22 9.88 -3.57
C ALA A 164 20.98 10.41 -4.79
N LEU A 165 21.58 9.51 -5.59
CA LEU A 165 22.21 9.87 -6.86
C LEU A 165 21.26 9.91 -8.05
N GLY A 166 19.98 9.52 -7.88
CA GLY A 166 19.01 9.42 -8.96
C GLY A 166 19.30 8.28 -9.95
N SER A 167 20.10 7.30 -9.54
CA SER A 167 20.50 6.13 -10.36
C SER A 167 19.72 4.86 -10.05
N TYR A 168 18.79 4.92 -9.09
CA TYR A 168 17.97 3.79 -8.70
C TYR A 168 16.79 3.60 -9.67
N GLU A 169 16.69 2.39 -10.21
CA GLU A 169 15.55 1.93 -10.99
C GLU A 169 14.84 0.81 -10.23
N ALA A 170 13.53 0.97 -10.02
CA ALA A 170 12.72 -0.10 -9.43
C ALA A 170 12.64 -1.26 -10.42
N GLN A 171 12.54 -2.47 -9.89
CA GLN A 171 12.40 -3.66 -10.72
C GLN A 171 11.03 -3.64 -11.42
N GLU A 172 11.03 -3.43 -12.74
CA GLU A 172 9.78 -3.36 -13.52
C GLU A 172 9.19 -4.74 -13.82
N GLN A 173 9.98 -5.81 -13.71
CA GLN A 173 9.57 -7.18 -14.03
C GLN A 173 10.01 -8.18 -12.95
N PHE A 174 9.04 -8.84 -12.33
CA PHE A 174 9.29 -9.89 -11.34
C PHE A 174 8.07 -10.80 -11.18
N SER A 175 8.32 -12.06 -10.83
CA SER A 175 7.28 -12.96 -10.32
C SER A 175 7.76 -13.62 -9.04
N PHE A 176 6.81 -14.03 -8.21
CA PHE A 176 7.08 -14.84 -7.04
C PHE A 176 5.94 -15.81 -6.79
N LYS A 177 6.27 -16.93 -6.15
CA LYS A 177 5.34 -18.02 -5.88
C LYS A 177 5.06 -18.05 -4.38
N LEU A 178 3.78 -17.99 -4.03
CA LEU A 178 3.30 -18.13 -2.68
C LEU A 178 3.24 -19.61 -2.33
N GLU A 179 4.26 -20.07 -1.59
CA GLU A 179 4.34 -21.42 -1.03
C GLU A 179 3.92 -21.42 0.46
N GLY A 180 3.77 -22.60 1.06
CA GLY A 180 3.38 -22.73 2.48
C GLY A 180 1.87 -22.59 2.75
N LEU A 181 1.05 -22.61 1.70
CA LEU A 181 -0.38 -22.87 1.85
C LEU A 181 -0.60 -24.34 2.32
N PRO A 182 -1.76 -24.68 2.92
CA PRO A 182 -2.06 -26.04 3.34
C PRO A 182 -1.80 -27.09 2.25
N ASP A 183 -1.44 -28.33 2.61
CA ASP A 183 -1.07 -29.40 1.65
C ASP A 183 -2.12 -29.68 0.56
N ASN A 184 -3.37 -29.34 0.84
CA ASN A 184 -4.50 -29.43 -0.08
C ASN A 184 -4.73 -28.14 -0.89
N PHE A 185 -3.72 -27.28 -1.05
CA PHE A 185 -3.84 -26.00 -1.73
C PHE A 185 -2.66 -25.80 -2.69
N ASP A 186 -2.97 -25.66 -3.98
CA ASP A 186 -1.95 -25.38 -5.00
C ASP A 186 -1.29 -24.02 -4.78
N ALA A 187 0.02 -23.95 -4.99
CA ALA A 187 0.73 -22.69 -4.86
C ALA A 187 0.26 -21.63 -5.87
N VAL A 188 0.25 -20.37 -5.44
CA VAL A 188 -0.23 -19.23 -6.24
C VAL A 188 0.97 -18.45 -6.77
N GLU A 189 1.01 -18.17 -8.06
CA GLU A 189 2.06 -17.32 -8.66
C GLU A 189 1.51 -15.93 -8.95
N PHE A 190 2.22 -14.90 -8.49
CA PHE A 190 1.96 -13.50 -8.83
C PHE A 190 3.00 -13.01 -9.82
N ASN A 191 2.56 -12.35 -10.89
CA ASN A 191 3.43 -11.91 -11.97
C ASN A 191 3.25 -10.42 -12.24
N PHE A 192 4.34 -9.66 -12.15
CA PHE A 192 4.37 -8.22 -12.34
C PHE A 192 5.30 -7.88 -13.50
N ASP A 193 4.76 -7.22 -14.51
CA ASP A 193 5.45 -6.72 -15.69
C ASP A 193 4.92 -5.33 -16.04
N ASN A 194 5.65 -4.33 -15.52
CA ASN A 194 5.34 -2.91 -15.59
C ASN A 194 5.97 -2.23 -16.81
N ALA A 195 6.92 -2.92 -17.47
CA ALA A 195 7.61 -2.43 -18.67
C ALA A 195 6.75 -2.54 -19.94
N ARG A 196 5.62 -3.26 -19.88
CA ARG A 196 4.73 -3.46 -21.04
C ARG A 196 4.08 -2.18 -21.51
N GLN A 197 3.90 -2.09 -22.83
CA GLN A 197 3.19 -0.99 -23.48
C GLN A 197 1.67 -1.14 -23.43
N LEU A 198 1.17 -2.38 -23.46
CA LEU A 198 -0.25 -2.72 -23.36
C LEU A 198 -0.44 -3.72 -22.22
N GLY A 199 -1.52 -3.53 -21.45
CA GLY A 199 -1.90 -4.46 -20.39
C GLY A 199 -0.82 -4.61 -19.32
N ARG A 200 -0.30 -3.49 -18.79
CA ARG A 200 0.64 -3.50 -17.64
C ARG A 200 0.07 -4.39 -16.54
N THR A 201 0.93 -5.22 -15.96
CA THR A 201 0.54 -6.22 -14.96
C THR A 201 0.98 -5.82 -13.54
N ASN A 202 0.90 -4.52 -13.22
CA ASN A 202 1.05 -4.03 -11.85
C ASN A 202 -0.14 -4.42 -10.95
N ILE A 203 -1.19 -5.04 -11.50
CA ILE A 203 -2.36 -5.54 -10.76
C ILE A 203 -2.52 -7.03 -11.07
N ASN A 204 -2.46 -7.86 -10.03
CA ASN A 204 -2.81 -9.29 -10.10
C ASN A 204 -4.18 -9.53 -9.47
N LEU A 205 -4.97 -10.43 -10.04
CA LEU A 205 -6.28 -10.81 -9.53
C LEU A 205 -6.30 -12.27 -9.05
N LEU A 206 -6.88 -12.48 -7.88
CA LEU A 206 -7.31 -13.78 -7.39
C LEU A 206 -8.82 -13.88 -7.60
N ILE A 207 -9.25 -14.76 -8.50
CA ILE A 207 -10.65 -14.93 -8.89
C ILE A 207 -11.16 -16.28 -8.43
N GLY A 208 -12.41 -16.34 -7.97
CA GLY A 208 -13.10 -17.58 -7.68
C GLY A 208 -14.32 -17.39 -6.79
N ARG A 209 -15.13 -18.44 -6.67
CA ARG A 209 -16.33 -18.47 -5.82
C ARG A 209 -16.02 -18.15 -4.35
N ASN A 210 -17.02 -17.77 -3.57
CA ASN A 210 -16.86 -17.58 -2.13
C ASN A 210 -16.43 -18.88 -1.44
N GLY A 211 -15.49 -18.79 -0.50
CA GLY A 211 -15.00 -19.95 0.27
C GLY A 211 -13.92 -20.80 -0.39
N VAL A 212 -13.40 -20.42 -1.57
CA VAL A 212 -12.25 -21.13 -2.20
C VAL A 212 -10.89 -20.78 -1.59
N GLY A 213 -10.83 -19.78 -0.70
CA GLY A 213 -9.62 -19.42 0.05
C GLY A 213 -8.92 -18.14 -0.40
N LYS A 214 -9.55 -17.26 -1.20
CA LYS A 214 -8.94 -15.99 -1.67
C LYS A 214 -8.40 -15.13 -0.52
N SER A 215 -9.22 -14.81 0.47
CA SER A 215 -8.78 -14.04 1.65
C SER A 215 -7.76 -14.80 2.51
N HIS A 216 -7.67 -16.13 2.41
CA HIS A 216 -6.62 -16.90 3.09
C HIS A 216 -5.28 -16.73 2.40
N VAL A 217 -5.24 -16.80 1.06
CA VAL A 217 -4.08 -16.49 0.23
C VAL A 217 -3.56 -15.08 0.53
N LEU A 218 -4.46 -14.08 0.58
CA LEU A 218 -4.07 -12.70 0.90
C LEU A 218 -3.49 -12.56 2.30
N ARG A 219 -4.10 -13.18 3.32
CA ARG A 219 -3.57 -13.16 4.71
C ARG A 219 -2.19 -13.81 4.81
N HIS A 220 -2.02 -14.97 4.17
CA HIS A 220 -0.74 -15.68 4.15
C HIS A 220 0.36 -14.85 3.48
N LEU A 221 0.03 -14.23 2.35
CA LEU A 221 0.93 -13.29 1.67
C LEU A 221 1.35 -12.13 2.58
N ILE A 222 0.38 -11.50 3.27
CA ILE A 222 0.66 -10.42 4.22
C ILE A 222 1.62 -10.90 5.30
N ASP A 223 1.36 -12.06 5.89
CA ASP A 223 2.19 -12.62 6.97
C ASP A 223 3.63 -12.92 6.51
N LEU A 224 3.85 -13.30 5.25
CA LEU A 224 5.19 -13.50 4.70
C LEU A 224 5.91 -12.20 4.33
N VAL A 225 5.21 -11.24 3.72
CA VAL A 225 5.80 -9.94 3.32
C VAL A 225 6.12 -9.10 4.56
N THR A 226 5.19 -9.03 5.51
CA THR A 226 5.40 -8.41 6.83
C THR A 226 6.27 -9.27 7.74
N GLY A 227 6.54 -10.52 7.33
CA GLY A 227 7.34 -11.57 7.96
C GLY A 227 7.01 -11.84 9.42
N VAL A 228 5.73 -11.81 9.74
CA VAL A 228 5.16 -12.66 10.78
C VAL A 228 5.63 -14.11 10.56
N GLU A 229 5.68 -14.54 9.30
CA GLU A 229 6.22 -15.83 8.87
C GLU A 229 7.51 -15.68 8.06
N LYS A 230 8.44 -16.62 8.21
CA LYS A 230 9.69 -16.62 7.44
C LYS A 230 9.50 -17.38 6.13
N HIS A 231 10.00 -16.82 5.03
CA HIS A 231 10.16 -17.52 3.75
C HIS A 231 11.65 -17.64 3.40
N ALA A 232 11.99 -18.70 2.65
CA ALA A 232 13.37 -18.99 2.24
C ALA A 232 13.79 -18.26 0.94
N GLU A 233 12.82 -17.82 0.15
CA GLU A 233 13.05 -17.18 -1.15
C GLU A 233 13.38 -15.69 -1.02
N SER A 234 14.09 -15.14 -2.01
CA SER A 234 14.33 -13.69 -2.09
C SER A 234 13.18 -13.05 -2.86
N TRP A 235 12.11 -12.68 -2.18
CA TRP A 235 11.04 -11.90 -2.80
C TRP A 235 11.46 -10.44 -3.04
N PRO A 236 10.81 -9.75 -4.00
CA PRO A 236 10.90 -8.30 -4.11
C PRO A 236 10.53 -7.65 -2.79
N PHE A 237 11.30 -6.64 -2.40
CA PHE A 237 11.01 -5.88 -1.18
C PHE A 237 10.00 -4.78 -1.49
N PHE A 238 8.88 -4.78 -0.78
CA PHE A 238 7.88 -3.74 -0.82
C PHE A 238 8.11 -2.78 0.35
N HIS A 239 8.12 -1.47 0.08
CA HIS A 239 8.37 -0.47 1.12
C HIS A 239 7.23 -0.33 2.11
N LYS A 240 6.01 -0.60 1.65
CA LYS A 240 4.79 -0.48 2.44
C LYS A 240 3.76 -1.48 1.94
N VAL A 241 3.02 -2.10 2.85
CA VAL A 241 1.89 -2.99 2.54
C VAL A 241 0.60 -2.32 2.98
N ILE A 242 -0.34 -2.16 2.05
CA ILE A 242 -1.61 -1.48 2.31
C ILE A 242 -2.72 -2.50 2.09
N VAL A 243 -3.49 -2.81 3.11
CA VAL A 243 -4.59 -3.78 3.05
C VAL A 243 -5.90 -3.05 3.14
N ALA A 244 -6.77 -3.19 2.14
CA ALA A 244 -8.12 -2.65 2.14
C ALA A 244 -9.16 -3.77 2.12
N ALA A 245 -9.97 -3.84 3.19
CA ALA A 245 -11.03 -4.83 3.34
C ALA A 245 -12.23 -4.23 4.08
N TYR A 246 -13.36 -4.11 3.37
CA TYR A 246 -14.59 -3.52 3.91
C TYR A 246 -15.68 -4.56 4.20
N SER A 247 -15.37 -5.85 4.18
CA SER A 247 -16.26 -6.84 4.78
C SER A 247 -16.23 -6.69 6.30
N PRO A 248 -17.37 -6.65 7.02
CA PRO A 248 -17.35 -6.65 8.49
C PRO A 248 -16.92 -8.00 9.09
N PHE A 249 -16.71 -9.03 8.26
CA PHE A 249 -16.36 -10.40 8.68
C PHE A 249 -14.94 -10.82 8.27
N GLU A 250 -14.13 -9.89 7.78
CA GLU A 250 -12.73 -10.14 7.46
C GLU A 250 -11.87 -10.33 8.72
N SER A 251 -10.65 -10.82 8.55
CA SER A 251 -9.73 -11.17 9.66
C SER A 251 -8.27 -10.81 9.35
N PHE A 252 -8.04 -9.79 8.53
CA PHE A 252 -6.72 -9.20 8.33
C PHE A 252 -6.21 -8.62 9.65
N LYS A 253 -4.90 -8.51 9.87
CA LYS A 253 -4.40 -7.92 11.12
C LYS A 253 -4.52 -6.40 11.05
N THR A 254 -5.00 -5.72 12.09
CA THR A 254 -4.76 -4.28 12.23
C THR A 254 -3.31 -4.01 12.62
N GLU A 255 -2.89 -2.75 12.66
CA GLU A 255 -1.52 -2.36 12.98
C GLU A 255 -1.09 -2.89 14.35
N VAL A 256 -1.94 -2.77 15.38
CA VAL A 256 -1.64 -3.31 16.72
C VAL A 256 -1.60 -4.84 16.71
N GLU A 257 -2.53 -5.51 16.01
CA GLU A 257 -2.56 -6.97 15.92
C GLU A 257 -1.34 -7.52 15.19
N LEU A 258 -0.91 -6.85 14.10
CA LEU A 258 0.28 -7.21 13.35
C LEU A 258 1.53 -7.01 14.20
N SER A 259 1.64 -5.87 14.88
CA SER A 259 2.74 -5.58 15.80
C SER A 259 2.93 -6.68 16.85
N ASN A 260 1.81 -7.17 17.40
CA ASN A 260 1.83 -8.23 18.41
C ASN A 260 2.16 -9.61 17.83
N ALA A 261 1.92 -9.83 16.53
CA ALA A 261 2.19 -11.09 15.85
C ALA A 261 3.64 -11.20 15.36
N LEU A 262 4.35 -10.07 15.19
CA LEU A 262 5.74 -10.07 14.76
C LEU A 262 6.65 -10.76 15.79
N PRO A 263 7.59 -11.61 15.37
CA PRO A 263 8.53 -12.24 16.29
C PRO A 263 9.34 -11.19 17.05
N ASN A 264 9.37 -11.28 18.39
CA ASN A 264 10.23 -10.46 19.25
C ASN A 264 11.71 -10.71 18.91
N GLN A 265 12.28 -9.97 17.96
CA GLN A 265 13.73 -10.05 17.69
C GLN A 265 14.57 -9.30 18.75
N ALA A 266 13.94 -8.50 19.62
CA ALA A 266 14.63 -7.64 20.59
C ALA A 266 14.62 -8.13 22.06
N MET A 267 14.12 -9.34 22.37
CA MET A 267 14.10 -9.85 23.77
C MET A 267 15.00 -11.07 24.04
N ALA A 268 15.81 -11.50 23.08
CA ALA A 268 16.66 -12.69 23.27
C ALA A 268 18.06 -12.38 23.86
N GLN A 269 18.42 -11.12 24.12
CA GLN A 269 19.70 -10.75 24.74
C GLN A 269 19.59 -9.48 25.58
N THR A 270 18.88 -9.57 26.71
CA THR A 270 19.22 -8.73 27.87
C THR A 270 19.24 -9.67 29.06
N ASP A 271 20.44 -10.12 29.43
CA ASP A 271 20.66 -10.67 30.76
C ASP A 271 20.19 -9.65 31.81
N ASP A 272 19.56 -10.18 32.85
CA ASP A 272 19.07 -9.48 34.03
C ASP A 272 20.04 -8.39 34.55
N SER A 273 19.72 -7.09 34.40
CA SER A 273 20.13 -6.07 35.40
C SER A 273 19.58 -4.64 35.24
N HIS A 274 18.52 -4.35 34.46
CA HIS A 274 17.91 -3.01 34.50
C HIS A 274 16.38 -3.11 34.47
N GLU A 275 15.76 -2.95 35.64
CA GLU A 275 14.34 -2.59 35.77
C GLU A 275 14.11 -1.28 35.02
N SER A 276 13.59 -1.35 33.80
CA SER A 276 13.10 -0.18 33.08
C SER A 276 11.65 0.07 33.47
N ASP A 277 11.37 1.19 34.13
CA ASP A 277 10.04 1.78 34.36
C ASP A 277 9.38 2.21 33.03
N LEU A 278 9.15 1.29 32.09
CA LEU A 278 8.38 1.54 30.88
C LEU A 278 6.92 1.18 31.15
N THR A 279 6.00 2.12 30.92
CA THR A 279 4.58 1.79 31.03
C THR A 279 4.16 0.92 29.86
N ALA A 280 3.16 0.06 30.03
CA ALA A 280 2.61 -0.76 28.95
C ALA A 280 2.17 0.08 27.72
N LYS A 281 1.86 1.36 27.94
CA LYS A 281 1.52 2.33 26.89
C LYS A 281 2.75 2.75 26.07
N ASP A 282 3.91 2.94 26.72
CA ASP A 282 5.16 3.29 26.04
C ASP A 282 5.70 2.13 25.22
N GLU A 283 5.59 0.90 25.73
CA GLU A 283 5.90 -0.31 24.95
C GLU A 283 4.99 -0.47 23.73
N GLN A 284 3.69 -0.17 23.89
CA GLN A 284 2.73 -0.25 22.81
C GLN A 284 2.94 0.85 21.75
N GLU A 285 3.29 2.08 22.14
CA GLU A 285 3.67 3.15 21.20
C GLU A 285 4.98 2.83 20.47
N ARG A 286 5.98 2.24 21.17
CA ARG A 286 7.23 1.75 20.56
C ARG A 286 6.96 0.64 19.53
N ARG A 287 6.05 -0.29 19.85
CA ARG A 287 5.60 -1.37 18.96
C ARG A 287 4.85 -0.86 17.72
N ARG A 288 3.99 0.15 17.87
CA ARG A 288 3.27 0.77 16.74
C ARG A 288 4.21 1.41 15.72
N ARG A 289 5.35 1.98 16.15
CA ARG A 289 6.33 2.58 15.23
C ARG A 289 7.08 1.56 14.36
N LEU A 290 7.09 0.28 14.74
CA LEU A 290 7.59 -0.83 13.90
C LEU A 290 6.64 -1.17 12.74
N VAL A 291 5.39 -0.72 12.81
CA VAL A 291 4.31 -1.08 11.88
C VAL A 291 4.05 0.02 10.85
N ASN A 292 4.86 1.09 10.83
CA ASN A 292 4.70 2.17 9.84
C ASN A 292 4.83 1.70 8.37
N GLU A 293 5.24 0.46 8.13
CA GLU A 293 5.33 -0.20 6.83
C GLU A 293 4.07 -1.03 6.48
N TYR A 294 3.04 -1.02 7.33
CA TYR A 294 1.77 -1.70 7.10
C TYR A 294 0.59 -0.80 7.49
N VAL A 295 -0.43 -0.76 6.64
CA VAL A 295 -1.67 -0.02 6.91
C VAL A 295 -2.86 -0.91 6.62
N TYR A 296 -3.79 -0.95 7.57
CA TYR A 296 -5.09 -1.58 7.39
C TYR A 296 -6.18 -0.52 7.19
N ILE A 297 -6.99 -0.69 6.15
CA ILE A 297 -8.11 0.17 5.77
C ILE A 297 -9.38 -0.68 5.80
N GLY A 298 -10.26 -0.40 6.75
CA GLY A 298 -11.52 -1.13 6.89
C GLY A 298 -12.35 -0.64 8.06
N PHE A 299 -13.16 -1.52 8.63
CA PHE A 299 -14.09 -1.18 9.72
C PHE A 299 -13.48 -1.25 11.12
N ARG A 300 -12.21 -1.65 11.25
CA ARG A 300 -11.50 -1.65 12.52
C ARG A 300 -10.52 -0.47 12.60
N ASP A 301 -10.47 0.18 13.75
CA ASP A 301 -9.45 1.19 14.03
C ASP A 301 -8.07 0.54 14.21
N PRO A 302 -6.97 1.33 14.26
CA PRO A 302 -5.63 0.78 14.40
C PRO A 302 -5.44 -0.05 15.69
N GLU A 303 -6.29 0.16 16.69
CA GLU A 303 -6.37 -0.59 17.94
C GLU A 303 -7.05 -1.97 17.78
N GLY A 304 -7.62 -2.29 16.62
CA GLY A 304 -8.34 -3.54 16.36
C GLY A 304 -9.83 -3.48 16.73
N LYS A 305 -10.36 -2.31 17.12
CA LYS A 305 -11.76 -2.17 17.54
C LYS A 305 -12.65 -1.90 16.34
N PHE A 306 -13.66 -2.75 16.17
CA PHE A 306 -14.68 -2.57 15.14
C PHE A 306 -15.56 -1.33 15.39
N SER A 307 -15.76 -0.53 14.34
CA SER A 307 -16.59 0.67 14.34
C SER A 307 -17.13 1.01 12.96
N LEU A 308 -18.45 1.17 12.85
CA LEU A 308 -19.11 1.61 11.61
C LEU A 308 -18.78 3.06 11.23
N THR A 309 -18.35 3.88 12.19
CA THR A 309 -18.00 5.29 11.95
C THR A 309 -16.52 5.50 11.71
N TRP A 310 -15.67 4.50 11.98
CA TRP A 310 -14.24 4.61 11.77
C TRP A 310 -13.86 4.91 10.31
N PRO A 311 -14.41 4.22 9.28
CA PRO A 311 -14.08 4.56 7.90
C PRO A 311 -14.38 6.02 7.52
N LYS A 312 -15.48 6.57 8.06
CA LYS A 312 -15.85 7.97 7.87
C LYS A 312 -14.77 8.90 8.43
N GLU A 313 -14.35 8.65 9.67
CA GLU A 313 -13.29 9.44 10.31
C GLU A 313 -11.93 9.29 9.61
N SER A 314 -11.53 8.06 9.31
CA SER A 314 -10.26 7.75 8.64
C SER A 314 -10.18 8.43 7.28
N SER A 315 -11.27 8.47 6.51
CA SER A 315 -11.30 9.15 5.22
C SER A 315 -11.00 10.65 5.33
N ALA A 316 -11.54 11.34 6.35
CA ALA A 316 -11.25 12.75 6.58
C ALA A 316 -9.78 12.99 7.00
N ARG A 317 -9.24 12.09 7.82
CA ARG A 317 -7.80 12.09 8.17
C ARG A 317 -6.93 11.89 6.94
N ALA A 318 -7.33 10.98 6.06
CA ALA A 318 -6.63 10.70 4.81
C ALA A 318 -6.67 11.88 3.85
N LEU A 319 -7.82 12.54 3.68
CA LEU A 319 -7.92 13.76 2.87
C LEU A 319 -6.99 14.88 3.39
N HIS A 320 -6.91 15.05 4.71
CA HIS A 320 -5.97 16.01 5.29
C HIS A 320 -4.50 15.63 4.98
N ARG A 321 -4.13 14.35 5.12
CA ARG A 321 -2.78 13.86 4.75
C ARG A 321 -2.45 14.03 3.27
N ILE A 322 -3.42 13.85 2.38
CA ILE A 322 -3.27 14.11 0.94
C ILE A 322 -2.91 15.57 0.70
N VAL A 323 -3.61 16.49 1.35
CA VAL A 323 -3.36 17.92 1.20
C VAL A 323 -2.02 18.33 1.81
N GLN A 324 -1.59 17.70 2.91
CA GLN A 324 -0.24 17.86 3.47
C GLN A 324 0.83 17.37 2.52
N TYR A 325 0.65 16.18 1.94
CA TYR A 325 1.57 15.62 0.97
C TYR A 325 1.72 16.52 -0.26
N ASP A 326 0.61 17.02 -0.82
CA ASP A 326 0.65 17.90 -1.98
C ASP A 326 1.39 19.21 -1.68
N ALA A 327 1.21 19.77 -0.47
CA ALA A 327 1.92 20.98 -0.04
C ALA A 327 3.44 20.76 0.14
N ASP A 328 3.83 19.58 0.65
CA ASP A 328 5.24 19.22 0.84
C ASP A 328 5.93 18.83 -0.49
N ASN A 329 5.16 18.46 -1.51
CA ASN A 329 5.66 17.92 -2.78
C ASN A 329 5.23 18.73 -4.02
N GLU A 330 4.95 20.03 -3.87
CA GLU A 330 4.57 20.93 -4.98
C GLU A 330 5.53 20.85 -6.19
N TRP A 331 6.79 20.51 -5.96
CA TRP A 331 7.83 20.38 -6.99
C TRP A 331 7.66 19.20 -7.96
N THR A 332 6.81 18.22 -7.64
CA THR A 332 6.64 16.97 -8.40
C THR A 332 5.65 17.07 -9.58
N GLY A 333 4.87 18.16 -9.66
CA GLY A 333 3.98 18.46 -10.79
C GLY A 333 2.66 17.67 -10.84
N GLY A 334 2.38 16.78 -9.88
CA GLY A 334 1.11 16.05 -9.76
C GLY A 334 0.45 16.26 -8.39
N SER A 335 -0.88 16.38 -8.36
CA SER A 335 -1.66 16.54 -7.12
C SER A 335 -2.45 15.26 -6.81
N ARG A 336 -2.19 14.65 -5.64
CA ARG A 336 -2.98 13.53 -5.13
C ARG A 336 -4.41 13.97 -4.83
N PHE A 337 -4.61 15.23 -4.41
CA PHE A 337 -5.95 15.78 -4.23
C PHE A 337 -6.73 15.82 -5.54
N GLU A 338 -6.14 16.29 -6.63
CA GLU A 338 -6.81 16.31 -7.94
C GLU A 338 -7.13 14.90 -8.44
N LEU A 339 -6.20 13.96 -8.33
CA LEU A 339 -6.45 12.56 -8.68
C LEU A 339 -7.64 11.97 -7.91
N LEU A 340 -7.69 12.19 -6.59
CA LEU A 340 -8.80 11.76 -5.75
C LEU A 340 -10.12 12.44 -6.17
N PHE A 341 -10.08 13.75 -6.37
CA PHE A 341 -11.25 14.55 -6.75
C PHE A 341 -11.84 14.06 -8.08
N ASP A 342 -10.99 13.84 -9.08
CA ASP A 342 -11.35 13.38 -10.42
C ASP A 342 -11.97 11.98 -10.36
N THR A 343 -11.33 11.07 -9.61
CA THR A 343 -11.81 9.71 -9.43
C THR A 343 -13.19 9.66 -8.76
N LEU A 344 -13.39 10.43 -7.68
CA LEU A 344 -14.67 10.52 -6.99
C LEU A 344 -15.74 11.11 -7.91
N SER A 345 -15.39 12.08 -8.77
CA SER A 345 -16.32 12.77 -9.66
C SER A 345 -16.93 11.88 -10.75
N HIS A 346 -16.33 10.72 -11.04
CA HIS A 346 -16.90 9.74 -11.98
C HIS A 346 -18.21 9.12 -11.48
N SER A 347 -18.42 9.09 -10.17
CA SER A 347 -19.57 8.38 -9.57
C SER A 347 -20.34 9.22 -8.56
N ILE A 348 -19.82 10.37 -8.16
CA ILE A 348 -20.51 11.33 -7.28
C ILE A 348 -20.59 12.67 -8.03
N ASP A 349 -21.78 13.23 -8.18
CA ASP A 349 -21.96 14.54 -8.82
C ASP A 349 -21.75 15.67 -7.80
N PHE A 350 -20.51 16.17 -7.71
CA PHE A 350 -20.12 17.26 -6.81
C PHE A 350 -19.19 18.26 -7.51
N ASP A 351 -19.08 19.48 -6.97
CA ASP A 351 -18.14 20.51 -7.41
C ASP A 351 -17.18 20.98 -6.30
N ALA A 352 -17.43 20.58 -5.06
CA ALA A 352 -16.51 20.75 -3.94
C ALA A 352 -16.70 19.65 -2.88
N VAL A 353 -15.68 19.45 -2.05
CA VAL A 353 -15.76 18.67 -0.81
C VAL A 353 -15.60 19.60 0.38
N GLN A 354 -16.21 19.28 1.51
CA GLN A 354 -16.03 20.03 2.75
C GLN A 354 -15.62 19.14 3.91
N VAL A 355 -14.78 19.71 4.77
CA VAL A 355 -14.37 19.16 6.07
C VAL A 355 -14.63 20.20 7.15
N PHE A 356 -14.51 19.81 8.42
CA PHE A 356 -14.93 20.63 9.56
C PHE A 356 -13.78 20.89 10.53
N ASN A 357 -13.67 22.12 11.01
CA ASN A 357 -12.82 22.46 12.13
C ASN A 357 -13.41 21.90 13.45
N SER A 358 -12.64 21.95 14.53
CA SER A 358 -13.10 21.51 15.87
C SER A 358 -14.28 22.33 16.42
N ASP A 359 -14.53 23.53 15.88
CA ASP A 359 -15.68 24.38 16.19
C ASP A 359 -16.86 24.17 15.23
N ASP A 360 -16.82 23.10 14.43
CA ASP A 360 -17.78 22.73 13.38
C ASP A 360 -17.92 23.75 12.23
N SER A 361 -17.02 24.73 12.12
CA SER A 361 -16.96 25.61 10.95
C SER A 361 -16.45 24.87 9.71
N SER A 362 -17.07 25.12 8.56
CA SER A 362 -16.79 24.40 7.31
C SER A 362 -15.56 24.95 6.58
N ILE A 363 -14.79 24.03 6.01
CA ILE A 363 -13.68 24.31 5.10
C ILE A 363 -14.00 23.63 3.78
N VAL A 364 -14.25 24.43 2.75
CA VAL A 364 -14.64 23.95 1.42
C VAL A 364 -13.42 23.89 0.51
N LEU A 365 -13.19 22.73 -0.10
CA LEU A 365 -12.09 22.43 -1.00
C LEU A 365 -12.65 22.07 -2.38
N SER A 366 -12.13 22.72 -3.42
CA SER A 366 -12.38 22.38 -4.82
C SER A 366 -11.07 22.41 -5.59
N ARG A 367 -11.12 22.14 -6.90
CA ARG A 367 -9.94 22.26 -7.78
C ARG A 367 -9.33 23.67 -7.76
N THR A 368 -10.16 24.71 -7.61
CA THR A 368 -9.72 26.11 -7.69
C THR A 368 -9.30 26.72 -6.35
N THR A 369 -9.42 26.00 -5.23
CA THR A 369 -9.15 26.54 -3.89
C THR A 369 -7.74 26.19 -3.37
N GLU A 370 -6.71 26.41 -4.18
CA GLU A 370 -5.32 26.06 -3.82
C GLU A 370 -4.86 26.71 -2.51
N ALA A 371 -5.08 28.02 -2.33
CA ALA A 371 -4.73 28.73 -1.10
C ALA A 371 -5.43 28.15 0.15
N VAL A 372 -6.67 27.65 0.00
CA VAL A 372 -7.39 27.02 1.11
C VAL A 372 -6.78 25.67 1.43
N ARG A 373 -6.42 24.87 0.42
CA ARG A 373 -5.70 23.59 0.58
C ARG A 373 -4.37 23.80 1.31
N LEU A 374 -3.57 24.78 0.91
CA LEU A 374 -2.32 25.11 1.62
C LEU A 374 -2.55 25.53 3.07
N SER A 375 -3.60 26.32 3.32
CA SER A 375 -3.98 26.67 4.70
C SER A 375 -4.41 25.45 5.51
N LEU A 376 -5.08 24.49 4.87
CA LEU A 376 -5.53 23.24 5.48
C LEU A 376 -4.34 22.37 5.89
N ALA A 377 -3.33 22.22 5.01
CA ALA A 377 -2.14 21.42 5.26
C ALA A 377 -1.42 21.82 6.58
N MET A 378 -1.41 23.11 6.91
CA MET A 378 -0.74 23.63 8.10
C MET A 378 -1.59 23.59 9.38
N ARG A 379 -2.90 23.29 9.28
CA ARG A 379 -3.81 23.28 10.43
C ARG A 379 -3.67 22.00 11.24
N LYS A 380 -4.06 22.08 12.52
CA LYS A 380 -4.03 20.96 13.47
C LYS A 380 -5.39 20.65 14.12
N ASP A 381 -6.31 21.61 14.11
CA ASP A 381 -7.62 21.50 14.75
C ASP A 381 -8.69 21.04 13.74
N PHE A 382 -9.11 19.78 13.83
CA PHE A 382 -10.08 19.18 12.92
C PHE A 382 -11.09 18.30 13.66
N ASN A 383 -12.34 18.37 13.22
CA ASN A 383 -13.35 17.40 13.57
C ASN A 383 -13.37 16.26 12.53
N TYR A 384 -12.43 15.33 12.64
CA TYR A 384 -12.37 14.18 11.72
C TYR A 384 -13.62 13.30 11.80
N ALA A 385 -14.26 13.21 12.97
CA ALA A 385 -15.46 12.40 13.16
C ALA A 385 -16.66 12.90 12.32
N ALA A 386 -16.68 14.20 11.98
CA ALA A 386 -17.67 14.75 11.06
C ALA A 386 -17.52 14.21 9.62
N GLY A 387 -16.35 13.68 9.25
CA GLY A 387 -16.08 13.08 7.95
C GLY A 387 -15.93 14.10 6.82
N ILE A 388 -16.01 13.58 5.59
CA ILE A 388 -16.02 14.39 4.37
C ILE A 388 -17.47 14.50 3.89
N GLU A 389 -17.90 15.71 3.54
CA GLU A 389 -19.17 15.95 2.84
C GLU A 389 -18.94 16.46 1.43
N PHE A 390 -19.82 16.08 0.51
CA PHE A 390 -19.76 16.47 -0.90
C PHE A 390 -20.76 17.57 -1.17
N LEU A 391 -20.38 18.58 -1.93
CA LEU A 391 -21.21 19.74 -2.25
C LEU A 391 -21.44 19.84 -3.77
N LYS A 392 -22.65 20.24 -4.16
CA LYS A 392 -22.99 20.66 -5.52
C LYS A 392 -23.71 22.00 -5.46
N GLY A 393 -23.14 23.04 -6.07
CA GLY A 393 -23.70 24.39 -6.02
C GLY A 393 -23.89 24.91 -4.58
N GLY A 394 -23.01 24.50 -3.66
CA GLY A 394 -23.06 24.86 -2.24
C GLY A 394 -24.07 24.08 -1.39
N ARG A 395 -24.69 23.02 -1.92
CA ARG A 395 -25.61 22.14 -1.16
C ARG A 395 -25.01 20.75 -0.97
N THR A 396 -25.21 20.15 0.20
CA THR A 396 -24.76 18.79 0.50
C THR A 396 -25.42 17.76 -0.42
N VAL A 397 -24.60 16.88 -0.98
CA VAL A 397 -25.00 15.78 -1.85
C VAL A 397 -25.19 14.52 -0.99
N PRO A 398 -26.40 13.94 -0.93
CA PRO A 398 -26.60 12.66 -0.25
C PRO A 398 -25.95 11.53 -1.06
N LEU A 399 -25.26 10.63 -0.38
CA LEU A 399 -24.57 9.50 -1.01
C LEU A 399 -25.38 8.21 -0.89
N SER A 400 -25.34 7.36 -1.92
CA SER A 400 -25.74 5.96 -1.82
C SER A 400 -24.78 5.17 -0.91
N SER A 401 -25.15 3.95 -0.52
CA SER A 401 -24.25 3.08 0.25
C SER A 401 -22.92 2.83 -0.46
N GLY A 402 -22.97 2.57 -1.78
CA GLY A 402 -21.76 2.39 -2.60
C GLY A 402 -20.91 3.64 -2.67
N GLN A 403 -21.51 4.80 -2.93
CA GLN A 403 -20.81 6.10 -2.93
C GLN A 403 -20.20 6.43 -1.56
N THR A 404 -20.87 6.01 -0.48
CA THR A 404 -20.38 6.18 0.90
C THR A 404 -19.13 5.34 1.11
N ILE A 405 -19.16 4.03 0.83
CA ILE A 405 -17.98 3.17 0.96
C ILE A 405 -16.83 3.64 0.04
N TYR A 406 -17.14 4.06 -1.17
CA TYR A 406 -16.16 4.59 -2.11
C TYR A 406 -15.50 5.88 -1.60
N SER A 407 -16.27 6.80 -1.03
CA SER A 407 -15.71 8.01 -0.39
C SER A 407 -14.92 7.70 0.88
N TYR A 408 -15.08 6.52 1.48
CA TYR A 408 -14.22 6.06 2.56
C TYR A 408 -12.93 5.41 2.05
N LEU A 409 -13.03 4.55 1.03
CA LEU A 409 -11.91 3.78 0.51
C LEU A 409 -10.87 4.67 -0.20
N LEU A 410 -11.30 5.49 -1.17
CA LEU A 410 -10.37 6.19 -2.05
C LEU A 410 -9.44 7.17 -1.34
N PRO A 411 -9.91 8.02 -0.41
CA PRO A 411 -9.00 8.93 0.29
C PRO A 411 -7.91 8.16 1.04
N ASN A 412 -8.25 7.04 1.68
CA ASN A 412 -7.25 6.23 2.39
C ASN A 412 -6.25 5.60 1.42
N LEU A 413 -6.67 5.02 0.30
CA LEU A 413 -5.74 4.50 -0.69
C LEU A 413 -4.80 5.60 -1.22
N VAL A 414 -5.33 6.74 -1.65
CA VAL A 414 -4.52 7.84 -2.21
C VAL A 414 -3.55 8.41 -1.16
N ALA A 415 -3.97 8.50 0.11
CA ALA A 415 -3.13 8.98 1.20
C ALA A 415 -2.00 8.03 1.56
N GLU A 416 -2.22 6.72 1.44
CA GLU A 416 -1.29 5.72 1.96
C GLU A 416 -0.31 5.17 0.93
N VAL A 417 -0.64 5.21 -0.37
CA VAL A 417 0.26 4.68 -1.40
C VAL A 417 1.52 5.52 -1.47
N ASP A 418 2.66 4.88 -1.22
CA ASP A 418 4.00 5.43 -1.37
C ASP A 418 4.77 4.63 -2.44
N GLU A 419 5.99 5.04 -2.78
CA GLU A 419 6.76 4.35 -3.82
C GLU A 419 7.09 2.89 -3.48
N GLU A 420 6.93 2.00 -4.47
CA GLU A 420 7.12 0.55 -4.35
C GLU A 420 6.31 -0.09 -3.21
N SER A 421 5.07 0.39 -3.03
CA SER A 421 4.07 -0.23 -2.13
C SER A 421 3.46 -1.49 -2.75
N LEU A 422 2.97 -2.38 -1.89
CA LEU A 422 2.08 -3.49 -2.24
C LEU A 422 0.68 -3.23 -1.69
N LEU A 423 -0.28 -3.01 -2.58
CA LEU A 423 -1.68 -2.89 -2.24
C LEU A 423 -2.34 -4.27 -2.27
N ILE A 424 -3.13 -4.58 -1.24
CA ILE A 424 -3.89 -5.82 -1.13
C ILE A 424 -5.34 -5.44 -0.90
N LEU A 425 -6.21 -5.78 -1.84
CA LEU A 425 -7.63 -5.46 -1.77
C LEU A 425 -8.44 -6.76 -1.69
N ASP A 426 -9.31 -6.87 -0.70
CA ASP A 426 -10.21 -8.02 -0.56
C ASP A 426 -11.65 -7.60 -0.87
N GLU A 427 -12.18 -8.14 -1.98
CA GLU A 427 -13.53 -7.93 -2.49
C GLU A 427 -13.94 -6.45 -2.52
N PRO A 428 -13.14 -5.55 -3.16
CA PRO A 428 -13.44 -4.12 -3.20
C PRO A 428 -14.79 -3.79 -3.85
N GLU A 429 -15.36 -4.71 -4.64
CA GLU A 429 -16.64 -4.59 -5.32
C GLU A 429 -17.87 -4.81 -4.43
N LEU A 430 -17.74 -5.31 -3.19
CA LEU A 430 -18.89 -5.74 -2.35
C LEU A 430 -20.03 -4.71 -2.23
N TYR A 431 -19.71 -3.42 -2.40
CA TYR A 431 -20.68 -2.32 -2.33
C TYR A 431 -20.62 -1.38 -3.54
N LEU A 432 -19.80 -1.69 -4.55
CA LEU A 432 -19.56 -0.78 -5.67
C LEU A 432 -20.47 -1.12 -6.85
N HIS A 433 -21.03 -0.08 -7.45
CA HIS A 433 -21.67 -0.22 -8.76
C HIS A 433 -20.57 -0.43 -9.83
N PRO A 434 -20.81 -1.16 -10.93
CA PRO A 434 -19.79 -1.42 -11.96
C PRO A 434 -19.04 -0.19 -12.47
N SER A 435 -19.70 0.97 -12.59
CA SER A 435 -19.05 2.24 -12.97
C SER A 435 -17.99 2.70 -11.95
N MET A 436 -18.20 2.43 -10.67
CA MET A 436 -17.28 2.75 -9.59
C MET A 436 -16.10 1.79 -9.55
N GLU A 437 -16.29 0.53 -9.92
CA GLU A 437 -15.19 -0.44 -10.05
C GLU A 437 -14.21 -0.03 -11.16
N VAL A 438 -14.72 0.45 -12.30
CA VAL A 438 -13.89 1.00 -13.37
C VAL A 438 -13.14 2.24 -12.90
N GLY A 439 -13.80 3.14 -12.17
CA GLY A 439 -13.15 4.32 -11.58
C GLY A 439 -12.07 3.97 -10.56
N LEU A 440 -12.33 2.99 -9.68
CA LEU A 440 -11.33 2.46 -8.74
C LEU A 440 -10.12 1.94 -9.49
N LEU A 441 -10.33 1.14 -10.54
CA LEU A 441 -9.24 0.53 -11.28
C LEU A 441 -8.41 1.56 -12.04
N ASP A 442 -9.05 2.57 -12.64
CA ASP A 442 -8.33 3.65 -13.32
C ASP A 442 -7.43 4.42 -12.34
N MET A 443 -7.98 4.80 -11.18
CA MET A 443 -7.20 5.42 -10.11
C MET A 443 -6.06 4.54 -9.64
N LEU A 444 -6.30 3.25 -9.41
CA LEU A 444 -5.24 2.30 -9.05
C LEU A 444 -4.16 2.24 -10.12
N LYS A 445 -4.52 2.12 -11.40
CA LYS A 445 -3.55 2.12 -12.51
C LYS A 445 -2.69 3.39 -12.52
N GLN A 446 -3.29 4.56 -12.29
CA GLN A 446 -2.58 5.84 -12.20
C GLN A 446 -1.65 5.89 -10.97
N LEU A 447 -2.14 5.57 -9.78
CA LEU A 447 -1.34 5.56 -8.53
C LEU A 447 -0.18 4.58 -8.61
N LEU A 448 -0.46 3.33 -9.01
CA LEU A 448 0.53 2.27 -9.09
C LEU A 448 1.62 2.59 -10.12
N ALA A 449 1.25 3.19 -11.26
CA ALA A 449 2.23 3.65 -12.24
C ALA A 449 3.08 4.81 -11.72
N ALA A 450 2.46 5.82 -11.09
CA ALA A 450 3.17 7.00 -10.57
C ALA A 450 4.13 6.65 -9.43
N THR A 451 3.78 5.64 -8.63
CA THR A 451 4.56 5.23 -7.44
C THR A 451 5.38 3.95 -7.67
N LYS A 452 5.40 3.38 -8.88
CA LYS A 452 6.05 2.08 -9.16
C LYS A 452 5.59 0.98 -8.19
N SER A 453 4.34 1.07 -7.74
CA SER A 453 3.72 0.18 -6.78
C SER A 453 2.96 -0.93 -7.51
N ASN A 454 2.58 -1.95 -6.75
CA ASN A 454 1.89 -3.12 -7.27
C ASN A 454 0.66 -3.45 -6.42
N ALA A 455 -0.34 -4.13 -7.00
CA ALA A 455 -1.55 -4.53 -6.32
C ALA A 455 -1.88 -6.01 -6.54
N ILE A 456 -2.47 -6.63 -5.51
CA ILE A 456 -3.09 -7.95 -5.57
C ILE A 456 -4.51 -7.80 -5.06
N ILE A 457 -5.49 -8.20 -5.88
CA ILE A 457 -6.91 -8.03 -5.57
C ILE A 457 -7.59 -9.40 -5.54
N ALA A 458 -8.17 -9.77 -4.42
CA ALA A 458 -9.13 -10.87 -4.37
C ALA A 458 -10.51 -10.34 -4.77
N THR A 459 -11.14 -10.98 -5.75
CA THR A 459 -12.37 -10.48 -6.35
C THR A 459 -13.18 -11.61 -6.97
N HIS A 460 -14.49 -11.39 -7.08
CA HIS A 460 -15.41 -12.12 -7.94
C HIS A 460 -15.93 -11.24 -9.09
N SER A 461 -15.47 -10.00 -9.19
CA SER A 461 -15.84 -9.06 -10.24
C SER A 461 -15.27 -9.46 -11.59
N THR A 462 -16.19 -9.77 -12.50
CA THR A 462 -15.91 -9.96 -13.92
C THR A 462 -15.52 -8.64 -14.60
N ILE A 463 -15.94 -7.50 -14.05
CA ILE A 463 -15.59 -6.17 -14.55
C ILE A 463 -14.10 -5.89 -14.32
N LEU A 464 -13.58 -6.17 -13.12
CA LEU A 464 -12.15 -6.02 -12.83
C LEU A 464 -11.31 -6.98 -13.67
N ALA A 465 -11.75 -8.24 -13.79
CA ALA A 465 -11.08 -9.26 -14.58
C ALA A 465 -10.94 -8.90 -16.07
N ARG A 466 -11.92 -8.19 -16.64
CA ARG A 466 -11.86 -7.72 -18.03
C ARG A 466 -10.72 -6.73 -18.28
N GLU A 467 -10.27 -6.03 -17.24
CA GLU A 467 -9.34 -4.91 -17.38
C GLU A 467 -7.89 -5.32 -17.08
N VAL A 468 -7.65 -6.62 -16.82
CA VAL A 468 -6.37 -7.24 -16.47
C VAL A 468 -6.11 -8.41 -17.41
N GLU A 469 -4.85 -8.63 -17.79
CA GLU A 469 -4.46 -9.72 -18.68
C GLU A 469 -4.46 -11.08 -17.97
N ARG A 470 -4.70 -12.16 -18.74
CA ARG A 470 -4.74 -13.54 -18.22
C ARG A 470 -3.51 -13.98 -17.43
N SER A 471 -2.33 -13.42 -17.73
CA SER A 471 -1.08 -13.78 -17.04
C SER A 471 -1.02 -13.27 -15.61
N ALA A 472 -1.81 -12.24 -15.28
CA ALA A 472 -1.92 -11.65 -13.96
C ALA A 472 -3.19 -12.11 -13.23
N ILE A 473 -3.84 -13.18 -13.70
CA ILE A 473 -5.05 -13.74 -13.08
C ILE A 473 -4.79 -15.17 -12.63
N SER A 474 -5.06 -15.43 -11.35
CA SER A 474 -5.12 -16.77 -10.77
C SER A 474 -6.56 -17.10 -10.39
N VAL A 475 -7.09 -18.19 -10.94
CA VAL A 475 -8.44 -18.72 -10.72
C VAL A 475 -8.36 -19.86 -9.72
N LEU A 476 -9.00 -19.67 -8.57
CA LEU A 476 -9.08 -20.63 -7.47
C LEU A 476 -10.38 -21.43 -7.58
N ARG A 477 -10.26 -22.76 -7.61
CA ARG A 477 -11.40 -23.68 -7.62
C ARG A 477 -11.28 -24.69 -6.50
N LYS A 478 -12.39 -24.94 -5.79
CA LYS A 478 -12.45 -26.01 -4.81
C LYS A 478 -12.88 -27.31 -5.50
N VAL A 479 -12.00 -28.30 -5.52
CA VAL A 479 -12.23 -29.63 -6.08
C VAL A 479 -12.10 -30.63 -4.94
N GLU A 480 -13.20 -31.27 -4.55
CA GLU A 480 -13.24 -32.14 -3.36
C GLU A 480 -12.70 -31.40 -2.11
N ASP A 481 -11.66 -31.94 -1.49
CA ASP A 481 -11.00 -31.37 -0.31
C ASP A 481 -9.76 -30.53 -0.65
N ARG A 482 -9.49 -30.24 -1.93
CA ARG A 482 -8.35 -29.42 -2.37
C ARG A 482 -8.77 -28.14 -3.10
N THR A 483 -7.92 -27.12 -3.04
CA THR A 483 -8.05 -25.90 -3.85
C THR A 483 -7.03 -25.91 -4.97
N ASP A 484 -7.53 -26.00 -6.20
CA ASP A 484 -6.73 -25.93 -7.42
C ASP A 484 -6.55 -24.46 -7.83
N VAL A 485 -5.35 -24.13 -8.29
CA VAL A 485 -5.01 -22.81 -8.81
C VAL A 485 -4.65 -22.93 -10.29
N SER A 486 -5.36 -22.19 -11.14
CA SER A 486 -5.16 -22.22 -12.59
C SER A 486 -5.20 -20.82 -13.18
N ARG A 487 -4.63 -20.64 -14.38
CA ARG A 487 -4.78 -19.39 -15.15
C ARG A 487 -5.97 -19.49 -16.11
N PRO A 488 -6.57 -18.35 -16.53
CA PRO A 488 -7.51 -18.34 -17.64
C PRO A 488 -6.89 -18.96 -18.90
N ASN A 489 -7.64 -19.79 -19.61
CA ASN A 489 -7.21 -20.40 -20.88
C ASN A 489 -7.41 -19.48 -22.09
N PHE A 490 -8.11 -18.35 -21.92
CA PHE A 490 -8.32 -17.28 -22.90
C PHE A 490 -7.77 -15.94 -22.38
N GLU A 491 -7.59 -14.95 -23.25
CA GLU A 491 -7.24 -13.59 -22.85
C GLU A 491 -8.44 -12.88 -22.22
N THR A 492 -8.25 -12.32 -21.03
CA THR A 492 -9.27 -11.62 -20.26
C THR A 492 -9.30 -10.13 -20.56
N PHE A 493 -8.16 -9.54 -20.94
CA PHE A 493 -8.09 -8.11 -21.26
C PHE A 493 -9.01 -7.75 -22.44
N GLY A 494 -10.07 -6.98 -22.16
CA GLY A 494 -11.10 -6.58 -23.13
C GLY A 494 -12.12 -7.66 -23.49
N GLN A 495 -12.17 -8.79 -22.76
CA GLN A 495 -13.10 -9.89 -23.03
C GLN A 495 -14.55 -9.56 -22.62
N THR A 496 -15.53 -10.28 -23.19
CA THR A 496 -16.94 -10.15 -22.78
C THR A 496 -17.13 -10.64 -21.34
N VAL A 497 -18.01 -9.94 -20.62
CA VAL A 497 -18.31 -10.24 -19.21
C VAL A 497 -18.88 -11.65 -19.05
N GLU A 498 -19.69 -12.11 -20.00
CA GLU A 498 -20.28 -13.46 -20.03
C GLU A 498 -19.21 -14.56 -20.03
N VAL A 499 -18.16 -14.40 -20.84
CA VAL A 499 -17.07 -15.39 -20.93
C VAL A 499 -16.26 -15.44 -19.63
N ILE A 500 -16.01 -14.28 -19.02
CA ILE A 500 -15.31 -14.19 -17.73
C ILE A 500 -16.19 -14.74 -16.59
N MET A 501 -17.50 -14.52 -16.65
CA MET A 501 -18.44 -15.04 -15.64
C MET A 501 -18.42 -16.56 -15.63
N GLY A 502 -18.41 -17.19 -16.81
CA GLY A 502 -18.24 -18.63 -16.93
C GLY A 502 -16.94 -19.16 -16.33
N LEU A 503 -15.84 -18.40 -16.42
CA LEU A 503 -14.56 -18.72 -15.78
C LEU A 503 -14.61 -18.58 -14.24
N ALA A 504 -15.11 -17.45 -13.75
CA ALA A 504 -15.07 -17.10 -12.32
C ALA A 504 -15.99 -17.97 -11.47
N PHE A 505 -17.10 -18.43 -12.05
CA PHE A 505 -18.15 -19.16 -11.35
C PHE A 505 -18.35 -20.58 -11.86
N ASP A 506 -17.51 -21.15 -12.73
CA ASP A 506 -17.78 -22.45 -13.39
C ASP A 506 -19.23 -22.56 -13.91
N ASP A 507 -19.73 -21.42 -14.40
CA ASP A 507 -21.16 -21.20 -14.63
C ASP A 507 -21.68 -22.09 -15.78
N TYR A 508 -20.78 -22.47 -16.69
CA TYR A 508 -21.04 -23.36 -17.82
C TYR A 508 -21.47 -24.78 -17.43
N GLN A 509 -21.12 -25.25 -16.23
CA GLN A 509 -21.45 -26.62 -15.79
C GLN A 509 -22.69 -26.68 -14.90
N THR A 510 -23.22 -25.53 -14.48
CA THR A 510 -24.35 -25.46 -13.58
C THR A 510 -25.64 -25.33 -14.38
N ARG A 511 -26.50 -26.35 -14.31
CA ARG A 511 -27.84 -26.34 -14.92
C ARG A 511 -28.64 -25.14 -14.39
N LYS A 512 -29.29 -24.39 -15.29
CA LYS A 512 -29.98 -23.14 -14.94
C LYS A 512 -31.46 -23.38 -14.66
N PRO A 513 -32.09 -22.63 -13.73
CA PRO A 513 -33.52 -22.80 -13.45
C PRO A 513 -34.43 -22.54 -14.67
N TYR A 514 -34.04 -21.66 -15.59
CA TYR A 514 -34.82 -21.43 -16.81
C TYR A 514 -34.77 -22.63 -17.76
N GLU A 515 -33.70 -23.45 -17.73
CA GLU A 515 -33.59 -24.66 -18.55
C GLU A 515 -34.65 -25.67 -18.14
N ASP A 516 -34.93 -25.82 -16.84
CA ASP A 516 -36.02 -26.68 -16.35
C ASP A 516 -37.40 -26.15 -16.79
N SER A 517 -37.61 -24.83 -16.75
CA SER A 517 -38.85 -24.22 -17.23
C SER A 517 -39.04 -24.40 -18.74
N ILE A 518 -37.95 -24.36 -19.51
CA ILE A 518 -37.98 -24.66 -20.95
C ILE A 518 -38.26 -26.14 -21.17
N ASP A 519 -37.62 -27.04 -20.41
CA ASP A 519 -37.82 -28.49 -20.51
C ASP A 519 -39.29 -28.88 -20.27
N GLU A 520 -39.92 -28.31 -19.24
CA GLU A 520 -41.34 -28.49 -18.96
C GLU A 520 -42.22 -27.95 -20.10
N ALA A 521 -41.94 -26.74 -20.60
CA ALA A 521 -42.73 -26.13 -21.68
C ALA A 521 -42.58 -26.84 -23.03
N VAL A 522 -41.40 -27.43 -23.30
CA VAL A 522 -41.13 -28.23 -24.50
C VAL A 522 -41.88 -29.57 -24.44
N ALA A 523 -42.04 -30.16 -23.26
CA ALA A 523 -42.78 -31.43 -23.10
C ALA A 523 -44.26 -31.33 -23.55
N ASP A 524 -44.84 -30.13 -23.49
CA ASP A 524 -46.21 -29.83 -23.95
C ASP A 524 -46.30 -29.49 -25.45
N CYS A 525 -45.19 -29.51 -26.18
CA CYS A 525 -45.15 -29.24 -27.62
C CYS A 525 -45.06 -30.56 -28.41
N ALA A 526 -45.75 -30.65 -29.55
CA ALA A 526 -45.81 -31.87 -30.34
C ALA A 526 -44.55 -32.10 -31.19
N SER A 527 -43.80 -31.03 -31.50
CA SER A 527 -42.50 -31.14 -32.14
C SER A 527 -41.51 -30.07 -31.64
N PRO A 528 -40.20 -30.32 -31.81
CA PRO A 528 -39.17 -29.32 -31.57
C PRO A 528 -39.37 -28.01 -32.36
N GLU A 529 -39.86 -28.06 -33.61
CA GLU A 529 -40.16 -26.87 -34.41
C GLU A 529 -41.32 -26.07 -33.82
N GLU A 530 -42.38 -26.75 -33.36
CA GLU A 530 -43.49 -26.11 -32.65
C GLU A 530 -42.99 -25.42 -31.37
N ALA A 531 -42.11 -26.09 -30.63
CA ALA A 531 -41.50 -25.52 -29.43
C ALA A 531 -40.71 -24.24 -29.76
N LEU A 532 -39.92 -24.24 -30.84
CA LEU A 532 -39.15 -23.06 -31.27
C LEU A 532 -40.07 -21.91 -31.71
N GLU A 533 -41.12 -22.18 -32.48
CA GLU A 533 -42.07 -21.16 -32.93
C GLU A 533 -42.88 -20.55 -31.76
N LYS A 534 -43.30 -21.40 -30.82
CA LYS A 534 -44.18 -21.02 -29.70
C LYS A 534 -43.42 -20.40 -28.52
N LEU A 535 -42.20 -20.87 -28.24
CA LEU A 535 -41.39 -20.46 -27.08
C LEU A 535 -40.26 -19.51 -27.46
N GLY A 536 -39.67 -19.64 -28.66
CA GLY A 536 -38.54 -18.82 -29.11
C GLY A 536 -38.76 -17.30 -28.99
N PRO A 537 -39.92 -16.75 -29.39
CA PRO A 537 -40.22 -15.32 -29.25
C PRO A 537 -40.37 -14.84 -27.79
N LYS A 538 -40.40 -15.74 -26.80
CA LYS A 538 -40.64 -15.44 -25.38
C LYS A 538 -39.38 -15.56 -24.52
N VAL A 539 -38.26 -15.97 -25.10
CA VAL A 539 -37.01 -16.25 -24.37
C VAL A 539 -35.86 -15.42 -24.94
N GLY A 540 -34.81 -15.20 -24.13
CA GLY A 540 -33.58 -14.53 -24.57
C GLY A 540 -32.63 -15.47 -25.32
N ASP A 541 -31.51 -14.93 -25.83
CA ASP A 541 -30.59 -15.64 -26.73
C ASP A 541 -29.99 -16.93 -26.12
N GLU A 542 -29.63 -16.91 -24.83
CA GLU A 542 -29.05 -18.09 -24.16
C GLU A 542 -30.08 -19.23 -24.01
N ALA A 543 -31.31 -18.89 -23.64
CA ALA A 543 -32.44 -19.81 -23.59
C ALA A 543 -32.84 -20.30 -24.99
N LEU A 544 -32.76 -19.44 -26.02
CA LEU A 544 -33.00 -19.80 -27.40
C LEU A 544 -31.91 -20.75 -27.92
N ALA A 545 -30.64 -20.53 -27.57
CA ALA A 545 -29.53 -21.42 -27.89
C ALA A 545 -29.70 -22.78 -27.23
N TYR A 546 -30.10 -22.83 -25.96
CA TYR A 546 -30.43 -24.07 -25.25
C TYR A 546 -31.62 -24.82 -25.90
N LEU A 547 -32.73 -24.10 -26.17
CA LEU A 547 -33.90 -24.64 -26.87
C LEU A 547 -33.53 -25.18 -28.26
N SER A 548 -32.66 -24.46 -28.97
CA SER A 548 -32.18 -24.87 -30.30
C SER A 548 -31.22 -26.06 -30.24
N GLY A 549 -30.41 -26.18 -29.19
CA GLY A 549 -29.55 -27.35 -28.96
C GLY A 549 -30.36 -28.64 -28.80
N LYS A 550 -31.59 -28.55 -28.25
CA LYS A 550 -32.50 -29.69 -28.13
C LYS A 550 -33.06 -30.18 -29.48
N LEU A 551 -33.18 -29.32 -30.49
CA LEU A 551 -33.52 -29.73 -31.86
C LEU A 551 -32.48 -30.71 -32.41
N ILE A 552 -31.20 -30.41 -32.21
CA ILE A 552 -30.07 -31.16 -32.78
C ILE A 552 -29.86 -32.50 -32.08
N ALA A 553 -30.17 -32.57 -30.78
CA ALA A 553 -30.08 -33.81 -30.01
C ALA A 553 -31.20 -34.81 -30.39
N GLY A 554 -32.39 -34.33 -30.78
CA GLY A 554 -33.51 -35.18 -31.21
C GLY A 554 -33.33 -35.82 -32.59
N GLU A 555 -32.43 -35.32 -33.43
CA GLU A 555 -32.13 -35.89 -34.76
C GLU A 555 -31.00 -36.93 -34.75
N ASN A 556 -30.21 -37.04 -33.67
CA ASN A 556 -28.97 -37.84 -33.62
C ASN A 556 -29.03 -39.09 -32.72
N ASP A 557 -30.21 -39.63 -32.40
CA ASP A 557 -30.37 -40.95 -31.75
C ASP A 557 -30.05 -42.13 -32.69
N VAL A 558 -29.09 -41.96 -33.60
CA VAL A 558 -28.38 -43.03 -34.30
C VAL A 558 -26.91 -42.87 -33.98
N GLU A 559 -26.45 -43.52 -32.91
CA GLU A 559 -25.02 -43.68 -32.61
C GLU A 559 -24.29 -44.22 -33.85
N PRO A 560 -23.23 -43.55 -34.35
CA PRO A 560 -22.25 -44.24 -35.17
C PRO A 560 -21.42 -45.12 -34.23
N ASP A 561 -21.45 -46.42 -34.51
CA ASP A 561 -20.62 -47.44 -33.85
C ASP A 561 -19.12 -47.09 -34.05
N ILE A 562 -18.50 -46.47 -33.04
CA ILE A 562 -17.06 -46.20 -33.05
C ILE A 562 -16.36 -47.40 -32.40
N GLU A 563 -15.97 -48.36 -33.24
CA GLU A 563 -15.02 -49.42 -32.86
C GLU A 563 -13.73 -48.79 -32.32
N ARG A 564 -13.53 -48.89 -31.00
CA ARG A 564 -12.23 -48.62 -30.37
C ARG A 564 -11.24 -49.72 -30.79
N ARG A 565 -10.22 -49.35 -31.57
CA ARG A 565 -9.08 -50.24 -31.84
C ARG A 565 -8.32 -50.58 -30.54
N PRO A 566 -7.72 -51.77 -30.44
CA PRO A 566 -7.18 -52.30 -29.19
C PRO A 566 -5.87 -51.60 -28.79
N LYS A 567 -5.61 -51.68 -27.47
CA LYS A 567 -4.59 -51.03 -26.64
C LYS A 567 -3.20 -50.84 -27.26
#